data_AF-A0A1D2VA07-F1
#
_entry.id   AF-A0A1D2VA07-F1
#
_cell.length_a   1.000
_cell.length_b   1.000
_cell.length_c   1.000
_cell.angle_alpha   90.00
_cell.angle_beta   90.00
_cell.angle_gamma   90.00
#
_symmetry.space_group_name_H-M   'P 1'
#
loop_
_entity.id
_entity.type
_entity.pdbx_description
1 polymer ?
#
loop_
_entity_poly.entity_id
_entity_poly.type
_entity_poly.pdbx_seq_one_letter_code
_entity_poly.pdbx_strand_id
1 'polypeptide(L)'
;INEMRPKRLIGNKTSHQLINWSIFEKDNEKINQIKNKNLKKYYIHQNKLINKYLIVDKILDSGLQISMLNHYARLSSRKNKVPADIDLEISSILGNSYQENSTAILLAILVNYIINIVLLIGKIFVTVLTSSLSITASLVDSCLDFLSTTIIYITNKLSTSSDWKSRIKYPIGRARLEPIGVLVFSIIIIISFLEVIRESLVSLFNNKNKNPIEIGKSSVLIMGSTILIKFLCWLYCKSIKSSSIEALTQDAMTDVIFNSFSLLMPLIGSKLNIWWVDPISALFLSVYIVIAWSLTALNHINNLTGSKASKFDEFQILYLVLRFADTIERITKINCYHVGDNINVEIDIMLNPDLNLKDSHDIGEAVQYAIETLPTIERCFVHLDYRAGNYDGHI
;
A
#
# COMPACT_ATOMS: atom_id res chain seq x y z
N ILE A 1 25.78 -18.07 -34.04
CA ILE A 1 24.43 -18.72 -34.04
C ILE A 1 23.64 -18.33 -32.78
N ASN A 2 24.20 -18.45 -31.57
CA ASN A 2 23.48 -18.12 -30.32
C ASN A 2 23.10 -16.64 -30.15
N GLU A 3 23.88 -15.67 -30.66
CA GLU A 3 23.55 -14.24 -30.56
C GLU A 3 22.34 -13.80 -31.41
N MET A 4 21.96 -14.59 -32.42
CA MET A 4 20.76 -14.34 -33.24
C MET A 4 19.50 -14.99 -32.66
N ARG A 5 19.62 -15.86 -31.66
CA ARG A 5 18.46 -16.57 -31.07
C ARG A 5 17.50 -15.61 -30.36
N PRO A 6 17.93 -14.69 -29.46
CA PRO A 6 17.00 -13.74 -28.85
C PRO A 6 16.32 -12.84 -29.89
N LYS A 7 17.08 -12.38 -30.89
CA LYS A 7 16.56 -11.57 -32.00
C LYS A 7 15.53 -12.31 -32.87
N ARG A 8 15.62 -13.64 -32.96
CA ARG A 8 14.62 -14.47 -33.64
C ARG A 8 13.36 -14.66 -32.81
N LEU A 9 13.50 -14.86 -31.50
CA LEU A 9 12.39 -15.18 -30.60
C LEU A 9 11.59 -13.96 -30.18
N ILE A 10 12.29 -12.88 -29.85
CA ILE A 10 11.67 -11.65 -29.38
C ILE A 10 11.53 -10.63 -30.53
N GLY A 11 12.33 -10.77 -31.59
CA GLY A 11 12.36 -9.85 -32.73
C GLY A 11 13.58 -8.93 -32.67
N ASN A 12 13.95 -8.34 -33.81
CA ASN A 12 14.95 -7.27 -33.88
C ASN A 12 14.36 -5.90 -33.48
N LYS A 13 13.02 -5.83 -33.36
CA LYS A 13 12.22 -4.61 -33.22
C LYS A 13 11.78 -4.30 -31.78
N THR A 14 12.29 -5.04 -30.80
CA THR A 14 11.95 -4.93 -29.37
C THR A 14 12.30 -3.58 -28.73
N SER A 15 12.80 -2.62 -29.53
CA SER A 15 13.12 -1.24 -29.16
C SER A 15 12.27 -0.17 -29.85
N HIS A 16 11.38 -0.51 -30.80
CA HIS A 16 10.45 0.49 -31.33
C HIS A 16 9.27 0.61 -30.39
N GLN A 17 9.32 1.63 -29.52
CA GLN A 17 8.16 2.10 -28.77
C GLN A 17 6.95 2.17 -29.71
N LEU A 18 5.86 1.48 -29.36
CA LEU A 18 4.64 1.48 -30.18
C LEU A 18 4.14 2.92 -30.37
N ILE A 19 4.23 3.71 -29.31
CA ILE A 19 3.84 5.11 -29.22
C ILE A 19 4.80 5.79 -28.24
N ASN A 20 5.24 7.02 -28.55
CA ASN A 20 5.94 7.84 -27.57
C ASN A 20 4.92 8.50 -26.62
N TRP A 21 4.71 7.89 -25.45
CA TRP A 21 3.70 8.31 -24.49
C TRP A 21 3.95 9.69 -23.86
N SER A 22 5.22 10.14 -23.81
CA SER A 22 5.59 11.43 -23.21
C SER A 22 4.92 12.64 -23.87
N ILE A 23 4.55 12.52 -25.16
CA ILE A 23 3.87 13.56 -25.93
C ILE A 23 2.48 13.88 -25.34
N PHE A 24 1.85 12.87 -24.72
CA PHE A 24 0.51 13.01 -24.14
C PHE A 24 0.51 13.42 -22.67
N GLU A 25 1.70 13.50 -22.04
CA GLU A 25 1.83 13.91 -20.65
C GLU A 25 1.54 15.42 -20.51
N LYS A 26 0.74 15.79 -19.51
CA LYS A 26 0.40 17.18 -19.25
C LYS A 26 1.13 17.71 -18.02
N ASP A 27 1.79 18.86 -18.12
CA ASP A 27 2.54 19.44 -17.00
C ASP A 27 1.69 19.59 -15.73
N ASN A 28 2.27 19.20 -14.58
CA ASN A 28 1.61 19.27 -13.27
C ASN A 28 1.17 20.70 -12.91
N GLU A 29 1.94 21.72 -13.31
CA GLU A 29 1.57 23.13 -13.12
C GLU A 29 0.30 23.50 -13.89
N LYS A 30 0.21 23.08 -15.15
CA LYS A 30 -0.98 23.29 -16.00
C LYS A 30 -2.18 22.54 -15.44
N ILE A 31 -2.00 21.33 -14.92
CA ILE A 31 -3.06 20.55 -14.26
C ILE A 31 -3.58 21.27 -13.02
N ASN A 32 -2.69 21.89 -12.23
CA ASN A 32 -3.09 22.62 -11.03
C ASN A 32 -3.89 23.88 -11.31
N GLN A 33 -3.70 24.51 -12.48
CA GLN A 33 -4.46 25.66 -12.94
C GLN A 33 -5.88 25.31 -13.44
N ILE A 34 -6.19 24.03 -13.68
CA ILE A 34 -7.52 23.60 -14.17
C ILE A 34 -8.56 23.77 -13.06
N LYS A 35 -9.54 24.66 -13.29
CA LYS A 35 -10.66 24.91 -12.36
C LYS A 35 -11.67 23.75 -12.29
N ASN A 36 -11.89 23.04 -13.40
CA ASN A 36 -12.84 21.93 -13.45
C ASN A 36 -12.27 20.67 -12.77
N LYS A 37 -12.88 20.25 -11.64
CA LYS A 37 -12.46 19.08 -10.86
C LYS A 37 -12.44 17.78 -11.66
N ASN A 38 -13.42 17.56 -12.55
CA ASN A 38 -13.51 16.32 -13.33
C ASN A 38 -12.41 16.27 -14.39
N LEU A 39 -12.17 17.39 -15.08
CA LEU A 39 -11.09 17.49 -16.05
C LEU A 39 -9.71 17.38 -15.39
N LYS A 40 -9.53 17.98 -14.21
CA LYS A 40 -8.31 17.84 -13.41
C LYS A 40 -8.06 16.37 -13.04
N LYS A 41 -9.09 15.66 -12.55
CA LYS A 41 -9.02 14.23 -12.24
C LYS A 41 -8.64 13.40 -13.48
N TYR A 42 -9.23 13.70 -14.64
CA TYR A 42 -8.91 13.02 -15.89
C TYR A 42 -7.42 13.13 -16.26
N TYR A 43 -6.85 14.34 -16.25
CA TYR A 43 -5.43 14.50 -16.59
C TYR A 43 -4.47 13.90 -15.57
N ILE A 44 -4.78 14.00 -14.27
CA ILE A 44 -4.00 13.31 -13.22
C ILE A 44 -3.98 11.81 -13.49
N HIS A 45 -5.13 11.27 -13.87
CA HIS A 45 -5.30 9.86 -14.15
C HIS A 45 -4.60 9.40 -15.44
N GLN A 46 -4.70 10.20 -16.51
CA GLN A 46 -3.98 10.01 -17.75
C GLN A 46 -2.46 9.99 -17.53
N ASN A 47 -1.91 10.99 -16.84
CA ASN A 47 -0.48 11.04 -16.54
C ASN A 47 -0.02 9.83 -15.71
N LYS A 48 -0.85 9.35 -14.77
CA LYS A 48 -0.54 8.14 -13.99
C LYS A 48 -0.42 6.90 -14.88
N LEU A 49 -1.30 6.74 -15.88
CA LEU A 49 -1.25 5.64 -16.84
C LEU A 49 -0.06 5.79 -17.80
N ILE A 50 0.20 7.01 -18.29
CA ILE A 50 1.38 7.29 -19.13
C ILE A 50 2.67 6.92 -18.40
N ASN A 51 2.82 7.32 -17.13
CA ASN A 51 4.00 6.99 -16.35
C ASN A 51 4.17 5.46 -16.21
N LYS A 52 3.08 4.71 -16.03
CA LYS A 52 3.12 3.23 -16.01
C LYS A 52 3.64 2.64 -17.33
N TYR A 53 3.22 3.17 -18.47
CA TYR A 53 3.73 2.73 -19.77
C TYR A 53 5.18 3.13 -20.01
N LEU A 54 5.59 4.33 -19.58
CA LEU A 54 6.99 4.75 -19.63
C LEU A 54 7.91 3.85 -18.77
N ILE A 55 7.42 3.37 -17.62
CA ILE A 55 8.13 2.38 -16.80
C ILE A 55 8.33 1.08 -17.58
N VAL A 56 7.27 0.56 -18.21
CA VAL A 56 7.37 -0.62 -19.07
C VAL A 56 8.38 -0.38 -20.20
N ASP A 57 8.34 0.81 -20.79
CA ASP A 57 9.25 1.16 -21.87
C ASP A 57 10.71 1.10 -21.40
N LYS A 58 11.00 1.74 -20.26
CA LYS A 58 12.31 1.75 -19.62
C LYS A 58 12.82 0.34 -19.27
N ILE A 59 11.93 -0.54 -18.78
CA ILE A 59 12.27 -1.92 -18.42
C ILE A 59 12.68 -2.70 -19.68
N LEU A 60 11.87 -2.69 -20.72
CA LEU A 60 12.15 -3.49 -21.92
C LEU A 60 13.31 -2.88 -22.75
N ASP A 61 13.46 -1.55 -22.74
CA ASP A 61 14.57 -0.83 -23.41
C ASP A 61 15.93 -1.06 -22.73
N SER A 62 15.95 -1.46 -21.46
CA SER A 62 17.19 -1.84 -20.76
C SER A 62 17.86 -3.09 -21.35
N GLY A 63 17.14 -3.86 -22.17
CA GLY A 63 17.62 -5.11 -22.74
C GLY A 63 17.54 -6.30 -21.78
N LEU A 64 16.85 -6.17 -20.64
CA LEU A 64 16.64 -7.23 -19.64
C LEU A 64 16.20 -8.56 -20.29
N GLN A 65 15.20 -8.51 -21.16
CA GLN A 65 14.69 -9.68 -21.88
C GLN A 65 15.74 -10.37 -22.78
N ILE A 66 16.66 -9.60 -23.38
CA ILE A 66 17.74 -10.13 -24.22
C ILE A 66 18.83 -10.76 -23.34
N SER A 67 19.16 -10.10 -22.23
CA SER A 67 20.09 -10.62 -21.22
C SER A 67 19.61 -11.96 -20.69
N MET A 68 18.34 -12.02 -20.30
CA MET A 68 17.64 -13.22 -19.81
C MET A 68 17.76 -14.40 -20.79
N LEU A 69 17.32 -14.24 -22.04
CA LEU A 69 17.39 -15.32 -23.03
C LEU A 69 18.81 -15.79 -23.33
N ASN A 70 19.78 -14.87 -23.31
CA ASN A 70 21.19 -15.21 -23.50
C ASN A 70 21.76 -15.99 -22.31
N HIS A 71 21.37 -15.64 -21.08
CA HIS A 71 21.80 -16.33 -19.87
C HIS A 71 21.19 -17.74 -19.77
N TYR A 72 19.90 -17.89 -20.05
CA TYR A 72 19.23 -19.20 -20.10
C TYR A 72 19.87 -20.15 -21.12
N ALA A 73 20.22 -19.63 -22.30
CA ALA A 73 20.89 -20.42 -23.33
C ALA A 73 22.27 -20.98 -22.89
N ARG A 74 22.94 -20.31 -21.94
CA ARG A 74 24.29 -20.64 -21.47
C ARG A 74 24.32 -21.51 -20.21
N LEU A 75 23.22 -21.61 -19.47
CA LEU A 75 23.14 -22.35 -18.20
C LEU A 75 22.99 -23.86 -18.44
N SER A 76 24.11 -24.57 -18.56
CA SER A 76 24.20 -26.04 -18.43
C SER A 76 24.34 -26.51 -16.96
N SER A 77 24.34 -25.58 -15.99
CA SER A 77 24.61 -25.86 -14.58
C SER A 77 23.57 -25.21 -13.67
N ARG A 78 22.76 -26.06 -13.01
CA ARG A 78 21.73 -25.73 -12.00
C ARG A 78 22.27 -25.03 -10.73
N LYS A 79 23.58 -24.74 -10.64
CA LYS A 79 24.26 -24.18 -9.46
C LYS A 79 24.42 -22.66 -9.48
N ASN A 80 24.19 -22.00 -10.60
CA ASN A 80 24.16 -20.55 -10.62
C ASN A 80 22.79 -20.11 -10.11
N LYS A 81 22.78 -19.28 -9.06
CA LYS A 81 21.58 -18.61 -8.56
C LYS A 81 20.81 -17.99 -9.73
N VAL A 82 19.48 -18.00 -9.60
CA VAL A 82 18.48 -17.36 -10.46
C VAL A 82 19.13 -16.31 -11.38
N PRO A 83 19.06 -16.45 -12.72
CA PRO A 83 19.58 -15.43 -13.60
C PRO A 83 18.83 -14.12 -13.27
N ALA A 84 19.60 -13.10 -12.89
CA ALA A 84 19.16 -11.86 -12.26
C ALA A 84 18.77 -12.00 -10.77
N ASP A 85 19.56 -11.38 -9.88
CA ASP A 85 18.99 -10.81 -8.65
C ASP A 85 18.05 -9.71 -9.15
N ILE A 86 16.79 -10.07 -9.39
CA ILE A 86 15.79 -9.20 -10.02
C ILE A 86 15.77 -7.85 -9.29
N ASP A 87 15.88 -7.86 -7.95
CA ASP A 87 15.97 -6.68 -7.10
C ASP A 87 17.17 -5.75 -7.42
N LEU A 88 18.34 -6.30 -7.76
CA LEU A 88 19.54 -5.53 -8.12
C LEU A 88 19.44 -4.95 -9.54
N GLU A 89 18.90 -5.70 -10.50
CA GLU A 89 18.67 -5.17 -11.86
C GLU A 89 17.51 -4.15 -11.87
N ILE A 90 16.40 -4.42 -11.16
CA ILE A 90 15.28 -3.50 -10.90
C ILE A 90 15.80 -2.18 -10.34
N SER A 91 16.61 -2.21 -9.27
CA SER A 91 17.11 -0.98 -8.65
C SER A 91 18.03 -0.18 -9.58
N SER A 92 18.80 -0.84 -10.45
CA SER A 92 19.59 -0.16 -11.48
C SER A 92 18.73 0.46 -12.59
N ILE A 93 17.65 -0.22 -13.01
CA ILE A 93 16.78 0.18 -14.12
C ILE A 93 15.77 1.25 -13.66
N LEU A 94 15.12 1.06 -12.52
CA LEU A 94 14.12 1.97 -11.96
C LEU A 94 14.75 3.05 -11.07
N GLY A 95 16.04 2.94 -10.74
CA GLY A 95 16.79 3.84 -9.88
C GLY A 95 16.64 3.51 -8.39
N ASN A 96 17.54 4.03 -7.56
CA ASN A 96 17.62 3.82 -6.08
C ASN A 96 16.31 4.12 -5.31
N SER A 97 15.33 4.78 -5.93
CA SER A 97 14.04 5.13 -5.35
C SER A 97 13.30 3.95 -4.69
N TYR A 98 13.44 2.72 -5.19
CA TYR A 98 12.71 1.57 -4.64
C TYR A 98 13.28 1.07 -3.29
N GLN A 99 14.61 0.97 -3.19
CA GLN A 99 15.27 0.56 -1.95
C GLN A 99 15.29 1.70 -0.92
N GLU A 100 15.41 2.95 -1.39
CA GLU A 100 15.15 4.15 -0.58
C GLU A 100 13.74 4.14 0.00
N ASN A 101 12.71 3.76 -0.78
CA ASN A 101 11.35 3.65 -0.26
C ASN A 101 11.22 2.61 0.87
N SER A 102 11.81 1.43 0.73
CA SER A 102 11.72 0.38 1.77
C SER A 102 12.36 0.81 3.11
N THR A 103 13.51 1.48 3.04
CA THR A 103 14.22 2.00 4.22
C THR A 103 13.53 3.22 4.80
N ALA A 104 13.00 4.11 3.95
CA ALA A 104 12.16 5.23 4.36
C ALA A 104 10.88 4.74 5.05
N ILE A 105 10.29 3.64 4.58
CA ILE A 105 9.11 3.03 5.19
C ILE A 105 9.42 2.56 6.61
N LEU A 106 10.48 1.77 6.78
CA LEU A 106 10.90 1.26 8.09
C LEU A 106 11.28 2.40 9.04
N LEU A 107 11.98 3.43 8.53
CA LEU A 107 12.37 4.60 9.31
C LEU A 107 11.15 5.40 9.75
N ALA A 108 10.16 5.63 8.87
CA ALA A 108 8.94 6.33 9.23
C ALA A 108 8.11 5.59 10.28
N ILE A 109 7.99 4.26 10.14
CA ILE A 109 7.31 3.42 11.14
C ILE A 109 8.07 3.49 12.48
N LEU A 110 9.41 3.41 12.46
CA LEU A 110 10.24 3.49 13.67
C LEU A 110 10.11 4.85 14.36
N VAL A 111 10.13 5.94 13.61
CA VAL A 111 9.95 7.31 14.13
C VAL A 111 8.58 7.44 14.79
N ASN A 112 7.51 6.99 14.12
CA ASN A 112 6.16 7.02 14.68
C ASN A 112 6.06 6.19 15.97
N TYR A 113 6.65 5.00 15.97
CA TYR A 113 6.73 4.13 17.14
C TYR A 113 7.45 4.79 18.33
N ILE A 114 8.61 5.41 18.10
CA ILE A 114 9.36 6.12 19.15
C ILE A 114 8.53 7.30 19.70
N ILE A 115 7.87 8.05 18.83
CA ILE A 115 7.02 9.18 19.23
C ILE A 115 5.88 8.71 20.13
N ASN A 116 5.19 7.62 19.78
CA ASN A 116 4.11 7.08 20.62
C ASN A 116 4.61 6.53 21.96
N ILE A 117 5.82 5.94 22.01
CA ILE A 117 6.47 5.59 23.29
C ILE A 117 6.70 6.82 24.15
N VAL A 118 7.27 7.89 23.58
CA VAL A 118 7.55 9.13 24.32
C VAL A 118 6.26 9.77 24.83
N LEU A 119 5.20 9.80 23.99
CA LEU A 119 3.88 10.29 24.39
C LEU A 119 3.28 9.46 25.53
N LEU A 120 3.37 8.13 25.45
CA LEU A 120 2.88 7.22 26.48
C LEU A 120 3.60 7.47 27.82
N ILE A 121 4.94 7.49 27.82
CA ILE A 121 5.74 7.73 29.02
C ILE A 121 5.42 9.10 29.62
N GLY A 122 5.32 10.13 28.78
CA GLY A 122 4.94 11.48 29.21
C GLY A 122 3.58 11.50 29.90
N LYS A 123 2.56 10.86 29.30
CA LYS A 123 1.22 10.78 29.89
C LYS A 123 1.18 9.93 31.16
N ILE A 124 1.94 8.84 31.25
CA ILE A 124 2.06 8.04 32.50
C ILE A 124 2.58 8.93 33.62
N PHE A 125 3.67 9.67 33.38
CA PHE A 125 4.26 10.55 34.39
C PHE A 125 3.26 11.61 34.88
N VAL A 126 2.54 12.25 33.96
CA VAL A 126 1.54 13.26 34.33
C VAL A 126 0.33 12.65 35.04
N THR A 127 -0.09 11.45 34.67
CA THR A 127 -1.21 10.73 35.32
C THR A 127 -0.84 10.34 36.75
N VAL A 128 0.38 9.89 37.00
CA VAL A 128 0.83 9.55 38.37
C VAL A 128 0.89 10.80 39.25
N LEU A 129 1.30 11.94 38.68
CA LEU A 129 1.33 13.22 39.40
C LEU A 129 -0.07 13.83 39.59
N THR A 130 -1.03 13.47 38.75
CA THR A 130 -2.35 14.11 38.69
C THR A 130 -3.46 13.07 38.77
N SER A 131 -4.20 13.01 39.88
CA SER A 131 -5.32 12.07 40.07
C SER A 131 -6.61 12.46 39.30
N SER A 132 -6.48 12.99 38.08
CA SER A 132 -7.61 13.45 37.27
C SER A 132 -8.13 12.37 36.32
N LEU A 133 -9.44 12.11 36.36
CA LEU A 133 -10.14 11.15 35.49
C LEU A 133 -9.97 11.47 33.98
N SER A 134 -9.86 12.74 33.62
CA SER A 134 -9.63 13.15 32.22
C SER A 134 -8.25 12.75 31.72
N ILE A 135 -7.24 12.73 32.59
CA ILE A 135 -5.86 12.39 32.21
C ILE A 135 -5.72 10.87 32.11
N THR A 136 -6.38 10.11 32.98
CA THR A 136 -6.42 8.64 32.89
C THR A 136 -7.10 8.16 31.60
N ALA A 137 -8.16 8.83 31.13
CA ALA A 137 -8.75 8.53 29.82
C ALA A 137 -7.75 8.78 28.68
N SER A 138 -7.07 9.93 28.69
CA SER A 138 -6.06 10.24 27.67
C SER A 138 -4.85 9.29 27.68
N LEU A 139 -4.57 8.64 28.82
CA LEU A 139 -3.52 7.62 28.96
C LEU A 139 -3.93 6.31 28.27
N VAL A 140 -5.20 5.90 28.40
CA VAL A 140 -5.74 4.72 27.71
C VAL A 140 -5.63 4.89 26.19
N ASP A 141 -5.95 6.08 25.67
CA ASP A 141 -5.80 6.38 24.25
C ASP A 141 -4.35 6.19 23.77
N SER A 142 -3.38 6.76 24.49
CA SER A 142 -1.97 6.57 24.12
C SER A 142 -1.46 5.14 24.31
N CYS A 143 -2.09 4.34 25.17
CA CYS A 143 -1.79 2.92 25.29
C CYS A 143 -2.26 2.15 24.04
N LEU A 144 -3.45 2.49 23.52
CA LEU A 144 -3.98 1.93 22.28
C LEU A 144 -3.11 2.33 21.08
N ASP A 145 -2.66 3.59 21.00
CA ASP A 145 -1.72 4.07 19.97
C ASP A 145 -0.36 3.35 20.03
N PHE A 146 0.15 3.13 21.24
CA PHE A 146 1.39 2.39 21.41
C PHE A 146 1.21 0.93 20.95
N LEU A 147 0.11 0.29 21.34
CA LEU A 147 -0.19 -1.08 20.97
C LEU A 147 -0.35 -1.21 19.44
N SER A 148 -1.07 -0.31 18.79
CA SER A 148 -1.26 -0.34 17.34
C SER A 148 0.05 -0.17 16.57
N THR A 149 0.86 0.80 16.95
CA THR A 149 2.15 1.05 16.30
C THR A 149 3.16 -0.05 16.58
N THR A 150 3.06 -0.72 17.73
CA THR A 150 3.80 -1.96 18.01
C THR A 150 3.39 -3.07 17.04
N ILE A 151 2.08 -3.28 16.81
CA ILE A 151 1.58 -4.30 15.87
C ILE A 151 2.10 -4.01 14.45
N ILE A 152 1.99 -2.77 13.98
CA ILE A 152 2.47 -2.37 12.64
C ILE A 152 3.98 -2.55 12.53
N TYR A 153 4.75 -2.14 13.54
CA TYR A 153 6.20 -2.32 13.56
C TYR A 153 6.60 -3.80 13.51
N ILE A 154 5.97 -4.65 14.33
CA ILE A 154 6.27 -6.09 14.36
C ILE A 154 5.88 -6.74 13.02
N THR A 155 4.70 -6.45 12.49
CA THR A 155 4.22 -7.06 11.25
C THR A 155 5.07 -6.64 10.05
N ASN A 156 5.46 -5.37 9.96
CA ASN A 156 6.36 -4.90 8.90
C ASN A 156 7.77 -5.51 9.03
N LYS A 157 8.32 -5.58 10.26
CA LYS A 157 9.60 -6.24 10.52
C LYS A 157 9.58 -7.74 10.18
N LEU A 158 8.48 -8.43 10.47
CA LEU A 158 8.31 -9.85 10.12
C LEU A 158 8.07 -10.08 8.63
N SER A 159 7.46 -9.11 7.94
CA SER A 159 7.26 -9.12 6.49
C SER A 159 8.58 -8.98 5.73
N THR A 160 9.45 -8.07 6.19
CA THR A 160 10.75 -7.78 5.58
C THR A 160 11.87 -8.74 5.99
N SER A 161 11.74 -9.42 7.14
CA SER A 161 12.76 -10.38 7.61
C SER A 161 12.81 -11.66 6.76
N SER A 162 13.98 -11.89 6.15
CA SER A 162 14.24 -13.03 5.26
C SER A 162 15.22 -14.04 5.88
N ASP A 163 14.89 -14.57 7.05
CA ASP A 163 15.67 -15.66 7.67
C ASP A 163 15.52 -16.98 6.88
N TRP A 164 16.56 -17.81 6.89
CA TRP A 164 16.53 -19.12 6.20
C TRP A 164 15.38 -20.02 6.69
N LYS A 165 15.11 -20.01 8.01
CA LYS A 165 14.00 -20.74 8.63
C LYS A 165 12.65 -20.18 8.21
N SER A 166 12.58 -18.87 7.95
CA SER A 166 11.38 -18.20 7.42
C SER A 166 11.07 -18.69 6.02
N ARG A 167 12.07 -18.77 5.13
CA ARG A 167 11.90 -19.24 3.74
C ARG A 167 11.37 -20.68 3.64
N ILE A 168 11.80 -21.57 4.53
CA ILE A 168 11.30 -22.97 4.54
C ILE A 168 9.83 -23.02 4.95
N LYS A 169 9.44 -22.24 5.97
CA LYS A 169 8.05 -22.23 6.47
C LYS A 169 7.10 -21.45 5.55
N TYR A 170 7.61 -20.41 4.89
CA TYR A 170 6.87 -19.52 4.01
C TYR A 170 7.60 -19.39 2.67
N PRO A 171 7.40 -20.35 1.74
CA PRO A 171 8.13 -20.40 0.47
C PRO A 171 7.79 -19.23 -0.47
N ILE A 172 6.62 -18.60 -0.28
CA ILE A 172 6.14 -17.45 -1.06
C ILE A 172 6.52 -16.12 -0.35
N GLY A 173 7.10 -16.19 0.86
CA GLY A 173 7.42 -15.01 1.67
C GLY A 173 6.31 -14.62 2.64
N ARG A 174 6.47 -13.46 3.27
CA ARG A 174 5.62 -12.96 4.37
C ARG A 174 5.01 -11.58 4.10
N ALA A 175 4.99 -11.13 2.85
CA ALA A 175 4.42 -9.85 2.44
C ALA A 175 2.99 -9.64 2.97
N ARG A 176 2.19 -10.72 3.00
CA ARG A 176 0.80 -10.71 3.49
C ARG A 176 0.65 -10.37 4.97
N LEU A 177 1.71 -10.41 5.78
CA LEU A 177 1.64 -10.02 7.19
C LEU A 177 1.39 -8.53 7.37
N GLU A 178 1.80 -7.69 6.42
CA GLU A 178 1.58 -6.24 6.46
C GLU A 178 0.08 -5.88 6.46
N PRO A 179 -0.72 -6.27 5.46
CA PRO A 179 -2.16 -5.98 5.45
C PRO A 179 -2.92 -6.70 6.58
N ILE A 180 -2.43 -7.85 7.05
CA ILE A 180 -2.99 -8.51 8.25
C ILE A 180 -2.76 -7.64 9.50
N GLY A 181 -1.58 -7.03 9.64
CA GLY A 181 -1.28 -6.09 10.72
C GLY A 181 -2.21 -4.88 10.71
N VAL A 182 -2.42 -4.29 9.54
CA VAL A 182 -3.36 -3.17 9.36
C VAL A 182 -4.80 -3.57 9.66
N LEU A 183 -5.19 -4.80 9.30
CA LEU A 183 -6.52 -5.35 9.60
C LEU A 183 -6.76 -5.52 11.10
N VAL A 184 -5.80 -6.13 11.82
CA VAL A 184 -5.89 -6.29 13.28
C VAL A 184 -5.96 -4.92 13.96
N PHE A 185 -5.14 -3.98 13.50
CA PHE A 185 -5.17 -2.62 13.99
C PHE A 185 -6.54 -1.94 13.76
N SER A 186 -7.09 -2.06 12.56
CA SER A 186 -8.40 -1.49 12.22
C SER A 186 -9.51 -2.00 13.14
N ILE A 187 -9.50 -3.30 13.48
CA ILE A 187 -10.47 -3.91 14.39
C ILE A 187 -10.36 -3.31 15.80
N ILE A 188 -9.13 -3.12 16.31
CA ILE A 188 -8.91 -2.53 17.64
C ILE A 188 -9.48 -1.11 17.69
N ILE A 189 -9.21 -0.29 16.67
CA ILE A 189 -9.74 1.08 16.58
C ILE A 189 -11.27 1.07 16.52
N ILE A 190 -11.89 0.21 15.71
CA ILE A 190 -13.35 0.09 15.64
C ILE A 190 -13.93 -0.22 17.02
N ILE A 191 -13.35 -1.19 17.76
CA ILE A 191 -13.81 -1.54 19.11
C ILE A 191 -13.68 -0.36 20.06
N SER A 192 -12.54 0.35 20.05
CA SER A 192 -12.31 1.52 20.90
C SER A 192 -13.34 2.63 20.64
N PHE A 193 -13.65 2.93 19.38
CA PHE A 193 -14.66 3.95 19.06
C PHE A 193 -16.09 3.48 19.30
N LEU A 194 -16.38 2.18 19.29
CA LEU A 194 -17.68 1.66 19.75
C LEU A 194 -17.88 1.88 21.26
N GLU A 195 -16.83 1.74 22.07
CA GLU A 195 -16.86 2.10 23.50
C GLU A 195 -17.11 3.61 23.69
N VAL A 196 -16.48 4.47 22.87
CA VAL A 196 -16.73 5.92 22.90
C VAL A 196 -18.18 6.26 22.53
N ILE A 197 -18.76 5.58 21.54
CA ILE A 197 -20.19 5.72 21.18
C ILE A 197 -21.07 5.34 22.38
N ARG A 198 -20.77 4.20 23.02
CA ARG A 198 -21.50 3.74 24.21
C ARG A 198 -21.44 4.76 25.34
N GLU A 199 -20.25 5.27 25.67
CA GLU A 199 -20.07 6.26 26.73
C GLU A 199 -20.78 7.58 26.39
N SER A 200 -20.74 8.01 25.14
CA SER A 200 -21.44 9.21 24.66
C SER A 200 -22.96 9.07 24.78
N LEU A 201 -23.51 7.90 24.45
CA LEU A 201 -24.94 7.59 24.63
C LEU A 201 -25.32 7.57 26.10
N VAL A 202 -24.51 6.92 26.95
CA VAL A 202 -24.73 6.91 28.40
C VAL A 202 -24.71 8.35 28.94
N SER A 203 -23.73 9.16 28.57
CA SER A 203 -23.65 10.57 28.97
C SER A 203 -24.88 11.38 28.52
N LEU A 204 -25.40 11.12 27.32
CA LEU A 204 -26.58 11.80 26.79
C LEU A 204 -27.88 11.43 27.51
N PHE A 205 -28.05 10.15 27.89
CA PHE A 205 -29.27 9.68 28.57
C PHE A 205 -29.21 9.80 30.09
N ASN A 206 -28.01 9.82 30.69
CA ASN A 206 -27.84 9.77 32.13
C ASN A 206 -27.78 11.20 32.70
N ASN A 207 -28.87 11.61 33.36
CA ASN A 207 -29.17 12.99 33.77
C ASN A 207 -28.32 13.54 34.93
N LYS A 208 -27.20 12.88 35.31
CA LYS A 208 -26.54 13.09 36.60
C LYS A 208 -25.48 14.20 36.66
N ASN A 209 -24.94 14.67 35.53
CA ASN A 209 -23.95 15.77 35.52
C ASN A 209 -24.18 16.72 34.33
N LYS A 210 -25.05 17.72 34.52
CA LYS A 210 -25.28 18.81 33.54
C LYS A 210 -24.30 19.97 33.65
N ASN A 211 -23.24 19.82 34.45
CA ASN A 211 -22.23 20.86 34.57
C ASN A 211 -21.26 20.70 33.41
N PRO A 212 -20.95 21.78 32.65
CA PRO A 212 -19.94 21.72 31.62
C PRO A 212 -18.62 21.24 32.24
N ILE A 213 -17.97 20.29 31.58
CA ILE A 213 -16.69 19.73 32.02
C ILE A 213 -15.67 20.87 31.98
N GLU A 214 -15.23 21.34 33.15
CA GLU A 214 -14.13 22.29 33.22
C GLU A 214 -12.84 21.54 32.89
N ILE A 215 -12.36 21.72 31.65
CA ILE A 215 -11.07 21.19 31.26
C ILE A 215 -10.00 21.95 32.03
N GLY A 216 -9.31 21.26 32.95
CA GLY A 216 -8.17 21.84 33.65
C GLY A 216 -7.10 22.34 32.68
N LYS A 217 -6.46 23.48 32.98
CA LYS A 217 -5.41 24.08 32.13
C LYS A 217 -4.28 23.10 31.77
N SER A 218 -3.99 22.15 32.66
CA SER A 218 -3.03 21.06 32.43
C SER A 218 -3.49 20.08 31.34
N SER A 219 -4.78 19.71 31.31
CA SER A 219 -5.34 18.81 30.30
C SER A 219 -5.36 19.46 28.91
N VAL A 220 -5.69 20.76 28.83
CA VAL A 220 -5.60 21.52 27.57
C VAL A 220 -4.18 21.52 27.01
N LEU A 221 -3.17 21.69 27.87
CA LEU A 221 -1.77 21.73 27.44
C LEU A 221 -1.27 20.37 26.96
N ILE A 222 -1.69 19.27 27.60
CA ILE A 222 -1.34 17.90 27.20
C ILE A 222 -2.04 17.53 25.89
N MET A 223 -3.35 17.78 25.77
CA MET A 223 -4.10 17.49 24.54
C MET A 223 -3.59 18.36 23.37
N GLY A 224 -3.26 19.62 23.62
CA GLY A 224 -2.67 20.51 22.63
C GLY A 224 -1.30 20.04 22.14
N SER A 225 -0.44 19.55 23.03
CA SER A 225 0.86 19.01 22.63
C SER A 225 0.72 17.71 21.84
N THR A 226 -0.21 16.82 22.20
CA THR A 226 -0.48 15.60 21.42
C THR A 226 -1.01 15.91 20.03
N ILE A 227 -1.89 16.91 19.88
CA ILE A 227 -2.39 17.35 18.57
C ILE A 227 -1.23 17.84 17.70
N LEU A 228 -0.34 18.68 18.24
CA LEU A 228 0.80 19.21 17.48
C LEU A 228 1.76 18.10 17.05
N ILE A 229 2.09 17.17 17.96
CA ILE A 229 3.01 16.06 17.66
C ILE A 229 2.40 15.13 16.59
N LYS A 230 1.14 14.72 16.74
CA LYS A 230 0.46 13.84 15.76
C LYS A 230 0.27 14.55 14.41
N PHE A 231 0.03 15.86 14.39
CA PHE A 231 -0.04 16.64 13.16
C PHE A 231 1.31 16.68 12.41
N LEU A 232 2.42 16.85 13.12
CA LEU A 232 3.76 16.77 12.52
C LEU A 232 4.06 15.35 11.98
N CYS A 233 3.68 14.31 12.72
CA CYS A 233 3.77 12.92 12.24
C CYS A 233 2.98 12.72 10.94
N TRP A 234 1.77 13.24 10.87
CA TRP A 234 0.92 13.16 9.67
C TRP A 234 1.59 13.83 8.46
N LEU A 235 2.16 15.03 8.64
CA LEU A 235 2.88 15.73 7.56
C LEU A 235 4.08 14.93 7.04
N TYR A 236 4.83 14.29 7.94
CA TYR A 236 5.98 13.48 7.58
C TYR A 236 5.57 12.20 6.84
N CYS A 237 4.58 11.47 7.36
CA CYS A 237 4.17 10.17 6.84
C CYS A 237 3.40 10.24 5.51
N LYS A 238 2.66 11.34 5.27
CA LYS A 238 1.83 11.51 4.06
C LYS A 238 2.59 11.40 2.73
N SER A 239 3.90 11.63 2.75
CA SER A 239 4.74 11.59 1.55
C SER A 239 5.15 10.17 1.14
N ILE A 240 5.00 9.18 2.03
CA ILE A 240 5.48 7.81 1.82
C ILE A 240 4.28 6.89 1.54
N LYS A 241 4.37 6.10 0.47
CA LYS A 241 3.29 5.22 0.00
C LYS A 241 3.54 3.78 0.45
N SER A 242 2.91 3.38 1.55
CA SER A 242 2.80 1.99 2.04
C SER A 242 1.48 1.87 2.79
N SER A 243 0.85 0.70 2.75
CA SER A 243 -0.39 0.42 3.47
C SER A 243 -0.23 0.60 4.99
N SER A 244 0.89 0.13 5.56
CA SER A 244 1.25 0.37 6.97
C SER A 244 1.27 1.86 7.31
N ILE A 245 1.89 2.67 6.45
CA ILE A 245 2.06 4.11 6.67
C ILE A 245 0.76 4.86 6.43
N GLU A 246 -0.03 4.44 5.45
CA GLU A 246 -1.35 4.99 5.18
C GLU A 246 -2.26 4.79 6.40
N ALA A 247 -2.25 3.60 7.00
CA ALA A 247 -2.96 3.32 8.24
C ALA A 247 -2.47 4.21 9.41
N LEU A 248 -1.15 4.35 9.60
CA LEU A 248 -0.57 5.26 10.62
C LEU A 248 -0.92 6.73 10.37
N THR A 249 -1.02 7.13 9.10
CA THR A 249 -1.36 8.51 8.71
C THR A 249 -2.85 8.77 8.93
N GLN A 250 -3.71 7.80 8.60
CA GLN A 250 -5.15 7.83 8.88
C GLN A 250 -5.42 7.88 10.38
N ASP A 251 -4.68 7.11 11.17
CA ASP A 251 -4.74 7.12 12.63
C ASP A 251 -4.34 8.48 13.21
N ALA A 252 -3.15 8.98 12.85
CA ALA A 252 -2.70 10.30 13.31
C ALA A 252 -3.67 11.43 12.93
N MET A 253 -4.30 11.34 11.76
CA MET A 253 -5.34 12.29 11.35
C MET A 253 -6.62 12.14 12.18
N THR A 254 -7.03 10.90 12.47
CA THR A 254 -8.18 10.59 13.31
C THR A 254 -7.98 11.15 14.72
N ASP A 255 -6.80 10.97 15.30
CA ASP A 255 -6.44 11.51 16.61
C ASP A 255 -6.43 13.03 16.65
N VAL A 256 -5.87 13.67 15.62
CA VAL A 256 -5.85 15.14 15.53
C VAL A 256 -7.27 15.68 15.47
N ILE A 257 -8.14 15.09 14.64
CA ILE A 257 -9.54 15.52 14.51
C ILE A 257 -10.29 15.25 15.82
N PHE A 258 -10.18 14.04 16.37
CA PHE A 258 -10.85 13.66 17.61
C PHE A 258 -10.45 14.53 18.78
N ASN A 259 -9.14 14.67 19.06
CA ASN A 259 -8.67 15.51 20.15
C ASN A 259 -9.02 17.00 19.94
N SER A 260 -9.03 17.49 18.70
CA SER A 260 -9.44 18.87 18.42
C SER A 260 -10.92 19.10 18.72
N PHE A 261 -11.79 18.16 18.33
CA PHE A 261 -13.23 18.24 18.64
C PHE A 261 -13.48 18.10 20.14
N SER A 262 -12.84 17.14 20.80
CA SER A 262 -12.93 16.91 22.25
C SER A 262 -12.40 18.08 23.08
N LEU A 263 -11.55 18.95 22.51
CA LEU A 263 -11.12 20.19 23.16
C LEU A 263 -12.08 21.36 22.88
N LEU A 264 -12.49 21.53 21.62
CA LEU A 264 -13.29 22.68 21.18
C LEU A 264 -14.75 22.60 21.66
N MET A 265 -15.35 21.42 21.66
CA MET A 265 -16.78 21.25 21.92
C MET A 265 -17.15 21.52 23.38
N PRO A 266 -16.40 21.07 24.41
CA PRO A 266 -16.65 21.49 25.79
C PRO A 266 -16.45 23.00 26.03
N LEU A 267 -15.46 23.61 25.37
CA LEU A 267 -15.21 25.06 25.45
C LEU A 267 -16.40 25.87 24.92
N ILE A 268 -16.95 25.45 23.78
CA ILE A 268 -18.15 26.05 23.19
C ILE A 268 -19.38 25.77 24.07
N GLY A 269 -19.54 24.54 24.56
CA GLY A 269 -20.63 24.13 25.44
C GLY A 269 -20.66 24.90 26.76
N SER A 270 -19.49 25.15 27.37
CA SER A 270 -19.33 25.98 28.55
C SER A 270 -19.74 27.44 28.29
N LYS A 271 -19.29 28.02 27.16
CA LYS A 271 -19.62 29.41 26.82
C LYS A 271 -21.10 29.62 26.49
N LEU A 272 -21.76 28.61 25.92
CA LEU A 272 -23.18 28.66 25.55
C LEU A 272 -24.11 28.05 26.61
N ASN A 273 -23.57 27.50 27.71
CA ASN A 273 -24.30 26.72 28.72
C ASN A 273 -25.12 25.54 28.14
N ILE A 274 -24.60 24.88 27.09
CA ILE A 274 -25.24 23.74 26.44
C ILE A 274 -24.44 22.47 26.73
N TRP A 275 -24.93 21.66 27.67
CA TRP A 275 -24.25 20.44 28.14
C TRP A 275 -24.22 19.29 27.10
N TRP A 276 -25.19 19.24 26.19
CA TRP A 276 -25.35 18.12 25.25
C TRP A 276 -24.51 18.23 23.97
N VAL A 277 -23.87 19.38 23.74
CA VAL A 277 -23.03 19.62 22.54
C VAL A 277 -21.84 18.67 22.51
N ASP A 278 -21.19 18.48 23.66
CA ASP A 278 -20.03 17.60 23.80
C ASP A 278 -20.35 16.13 23.48
N PRO A 279 -21.30 15.45 24.18
CA PRO A 279 -21.61 14.04 23.90
C PRO A 279 -22.18 13.81 22.50
N ILE A 280 -22.94 14.75 21.92
CA ILE A 280 -23.43 14.60 20.54
C ILE A 280 -22.30 14.73 19.52
N SER A 281 -21.36 15.65 19.74
CA SER A 281 -20.20 15.80 18.85
C SER A 281 -19.29 14.57 18.89
N ALA A 282 -19.04 14.02 20.08
CA ALA A 282 -18.28 12.80 20.27
C ALA A 282 -18.96 11.59 19.61
N LEU A 283 -20.29 11.47 19.73
CA LEU A 283 -21.07 10.42 19.07
C LEU A 283 -20.99 10.51 17.55
N PHE A 284 -21.22 11.71 16.98
CA PHE A 284 -21.18 11.87 15.52
C PHE A 284 -19.80 11.54 14.95
N LEU A 285 -18.75 12.04 15.60
CA LEU A 285 -17.37 11.83 15.16
C LEU A 285 -16.93 10.37 15.29
N SER A 286 -17.26 9.71 16.40
CA SER A 286 -16.95 8.29 16.60
C SER A 286 -17.65 7.39 15.58
N VAL A 287 -18.91 7.66 15.21
CA VAL A 287 -19.61 6.95 14.13
C VAL A 287 -18.89 7.14 12.79
N TYR A 288 -18.46 8.36 12.46
CA TYR A 288 -17.69 8.62 11.25
C TYR A 288 -16.38 7.81 11.21
N ILE A 289 -15.66 7.76 12.33
CA ILE A 289 -14.40 7.03 12.47
C ILE A 289 -14.63 5.52 12.32
N VAL A 290 -15.66 4.95 12.97
CA VAL A 290 -16.02 3.54 12.83
C VAL A 290 -16.31 3.17 11.38
N ILE A 291 -17.05 4.01 10.64
CA ILE A 291 -17.33 3.78 9.21
C ILE A 291 -16.04 3.83 8.40
N ALA A 292 -15.19 4.84 8.61
CA ALA A 292 -13.93 4.98 7.89
C ALA A 292 -13.01 3.78 8.08
N TRP A 293 -12.81 3.33 9.32
CA TRP A 293 -11.97 2.16 9.63
C TRP A 293 -12.61 0.83 9.19
N SER A 294 -13.93 0.72 9.21
CA SER A 294 -14.63 -0.45 8.66
C SER A 294 -14.41 -0.59 7.15
N LEU A 295 -14.42 0.53 6.42
CA LEU A 295 -14.10 0.54 4.99
C LEU A 295 -12.63 0.15 4.73
N THR A 296 -11.69 0.68 5.53
CA THR A 296 -10.27 0.28 5.45
C THR A 296 -10.09 -1.22 5.71
N ALA A 297 -10.73 -1.76 6.75
CA ALA A 297 -10.69 -3.18 7.07
C ALA A 297 -11.26 -4.05 5.93
N LEU A 298 -12.42 -3.69 5.37
CA LEU A 298 -13.03 -4.38 4.25
C LEU A 298 -12.14 -4.35 2.99
N ASN A 299 -11.45 -3.23 2.74
CA ASN A 299 -10.53 -3.13 1.62
C ASN A 299 -9.35 -4.10 1.77
N HIS A 300 -8.75 -4.19 2.97
CA HIS A 300 -7.68 -5.16 3.24
C HIS A 300 -8.18 -6.61 3.18
N ILE A 301 -9.41 -6.90 3.63
CA ILE A 301 -10.03 -8.23 3.46
C ILE A 301 -10.16 -8.57 1.98
N ASN A 302 -10.74 -7.67 1.18
CA ASN A 302 -10.90 -7.88 -0.27
C ASN A 302 -9.55 -8.14 -0.96
N ASN A 303 -8.53 -7.37 -0.59
CA ASN A 303 -7.16 -7.53 -1.09
C ASN A 303 -6.52 -8.86 -0.67
N LEU A 304 -6.78 -9.34 0.54
CA LEU A 304 -6.32 -10.65 1.01
C LEU A 304 -7.06 -11.82 0.35
N THR A 305 -8.31 -11.61 -0.08
CA THR A 305 -9.16 -12.65 -0.69
C THR A 305 -9.01 -12.79 -2.21
N GLY A 306 -8.11 -12.06 -2.87
CA GLY A 306 -7.96 -12.18 -4.33
C GLY A 306 -8.88 -11.26 -5.15
N SER A 307 -9.25 -10.09 -4.63
CA SER A 307 -10.04 -9.13 -5.43
C SER A 307 -9.31 -8.73 -6.72
N LYS A 308 -10.07 -8.47 -7.79
CA LYS A 308 -9.50 -8.11 -9.10
C LYS A 308 -8.71 -6.82 -8.99
N ALA A 309 -7.49 -6.81 -9.55
CA ALA A 309 -6.65 -5.64 -9.62
C ALA A 309 -7.28 -4.53 -10.46
N SER A 310 -6.74 -3.30 -10.34
CA SER A 310 -7.28 -2.18 -11.10
C SER A 310 -7.07 -2.39 -12.60
N LYS A 311 -7.98 -1.87 -13.43
CA LYS A 311 -7.83 -1.91 -14.90
C LYS A 311 -6.50 -1.28 -15.36
N PHE A 312 -5.92 -0.37 -14.59
CA PHE A 312 -4.62 0.27 -14.90
C PHE A 312 -3.46 -0.69 -14.75
N ASP A 313 -3.51 -1.59 -13.79
CA ASP A 313 -2.49 -2.63 -13.61
C ASP A 313 -2.61 -3.65 -14.75
N GLU A 314 -3.84 -4.08 -15.05
CA GLU A 314 -4.15 -4.99 -16.17
C GLU A 314 -3.68 -4.41 -17.52
N PHE A 315 -3.96 -3.13 -17.81
CA PHE A 315 -3.48 -2.48 -19.04
C PHE A 315 -1.97 -2.29 -19.09
N GLN A 316 -1.31 -2.08 -17.96
CA GLN A 316 0.15 -1.98 -17.90
C GLN A 316 0.82 -3.31 -18.25
N ILE A 317 0.28 -4.41 -17.72
CA ILE A 317 0.73 -5.77 -18.03
C ILE A 317 0.45 -6.11 -19.50
N LEU A 318 -0.75 -5.79 -19.99
CA LEU A 318 -1.11 -6.00 -21.39
C LEU A 318 -0.14 -5.27 -22.34
N TYR A 319 0.17 -4.01 -22.05
CA TYR A 319 1.12 -3.22 -22.83
C TYR A 319 2.54 -3.83 -22.81
N LEU A 320 2.99 -4.31 -21.65
CA LEU A 320 4.27 -5.00 -21.52
C LEU A 320 4.35 -6.25 -22.40
N VAL A 321 3.32 -7.10 -22.36
CA VAL A 321 3.28 -8.35 -23.13
C VAL A 321 3.17 -8.08 -24.63
N LEU A 322 2.37 -7.08 -25.03
CA LEU A 322 2.26 -6.64 -26.43
C LEU A 322 3.60 -6.16 -27.01
N ARG A 323 4.45 -5.56 -26.17
CA ARG A 323 5.77 -5.09 -26.58
C ARG A 323 6.84 -6.18 -26.48
N PHE A 324 6.55 -7.26 -25.76
CA PHE A 324 7.55 -8.26 -25.40
C PHE A 324 8.10 -8.97 -26.62
N ALA A 325 7.33 -9.82 -27.32
CA ALA A 325 7.85 -10.64 -28.40
C ALA A 325 6.93 -10.71 -29.62
N ASP A 326 7.53 -10.58 -30.82
CA ASP A 326 6.85 -10.75 -32.11
C ASP A 326 6.28 -12.18 -32.30
N THR A 327 6.77 -13.16 -31.54
CA THR A 327 6.33 -14.57 -31.60
C THR A 327 5.08 -14.88 -30.77
N ILE A 328 4.62 -13.93 -29.95
CA ILE A 328 3.35 -14.05 -29.22
C ILE A 328 2.22 -13.69 -30.19
N GLU A 329 1.46 -14.68 -30.61
CA GLU A 329 0.39 -14.50 -31.60
C GLU A 329 -0.89 -13.93 -30.96
N ARG A 330 -1.17 -14.31 -29.72
CA ARG A 330 -2.38 -13.89 -29.00
C ARG A 330 -2.19 -13.98 -27.50
N ILE A 331 -2.88 -13.12 -26.76
CA ILE A 331 -3.10 -13.28 -25.32
C ILE A 331 -4.52 -13.78 -25.13
N THR A 332 -4.70 -14.98 -24.59
CA THR A 332 -6.00 -15.64 -24.45
C THR A 332 -6.69 -15.22 -23.15
N LYS A 333 -5.94 -15.08 -22.07
CA LYS A 333 -6.47 -14.73 -20.75
C LYS A 333 -5.46 -13.89 -19.95
N ILE A 334 -5.95 -12.90 -19.23
CA ILE A 334 -5.19 -12.15 -18.22
C ILE A 334 -6.06 -12.06 -16.96
N ASN A 335 -5.54 -12.59 -15.87
CA ASN A 335 -6.13 -12.51 -14.54
C ASN A 335 -5.13 -11.80 -13.61
N CYS A 336 -5.49 -10.60 -13.17
CA CYS A 336 -4.70 -9.85 -12.18
C CYS A 336 -5.53 -9.75 -10.90
N TYR A 337 -5.01 -10.26 -9.79
CA TYR A 337 -5.72 -10.25 -8.51
C TYR A 337 -4.79 -9.91 -7.35
N HIS A 338 -5.35 -9.28 -6.33
CA HIS A 338 -4.60 -8.86 -5.15
C HIS A 338 -4.19 -10.04 -4.26
N VAL A 339 -3.00 -9.95 -3.70
CA VAL A 339 -2.47 -10.87 -2.71
C VAL A 339 -1.94 -10.03 -1.57
N GLY A 340 -2.84 -9.53 -0.73
CA GLY A 340 -2.51 -8.43 0.18
C GLY A 340 -2.34 -7.13 -0.62
N ASP A 341 -1.28 -6.36 -0.35
CA ASP A 341 -1.09 -5.07 -1.04
C ASP A 341 -0.45 -5.21 -2.43
N ASN A 342 0.14 -6.37 -2.74
CA ASN A 342 0.70 -6.67 -4.06
C ASN A 342 -0.33 -7.37 -4.97
N ILE A 343 0.07 -7.60 -6.22
CA ILE A 343 -0.75 -8.25 -7.24
C ILE A 343 -0.05 -9.52 -7.75
N ASN A 344 -0.82 -10.60 -7.87
CA ASN A 344 -0.45 -11.76 -8.67
C ASN A 344 -1.06 -11.66 -10.07
N VAL A 345 -0.30 -12.13 -11.05
CA VAL A 345 -0.71 -12.13 -12.46
C VAL A 345 -0.69 -13.54 -13.00
N GLU A 346 -1.81 -13.98 -13.55
CA GLU A 346 -1.91 -15.18 -14.36
C GLU A 346 -2.18 -14.74 -15.80
N ILE A 347 -1.33 -15.17 -16.72
CA ILE A 347 -1.46 -14.84 -18.13
C ILE A 347 -1.28 -16.06 -18.99
N ASP A 348 -2.18 -16.22 -19.96
CA ASP A 348 -2.15 -17.28 -20.94
C ASP A 348 -1.76 -16.64 -22.29
N ILE A 349 -0.61 -17.04 -22.83
CA ILE A 349 -0.09 -16.55 -24.11
C ILE A 349 -0.05 -17.68 -25.14
N MET A 350 -0.48 -17.38 -26.35
CA MET A 350 -0.46 -18.29 -27.48
C MET A 350 0.82 -18.06 -28.29
N LEU A 351 1.62 -19.11 -28.41
CA LEU A 351 2.85 -19.13 -29.19
C LEU A 351 2.65 -19.93 -30.48
N ASN A 352 3.53 -19.69 -31.46
CA ASN A 352 3.55 -20.46 -32.69
C ASN A 352 3.78 -21.96 -32.40
N PRO A 353 2.90 -22.88 -32.89
CA PRO A 353 3.01 -24.32 -32.67
C PRO A 353 4.31 -24.96 -33.17
N ASP A 354 4.99 -24.34 -34.14
CA ASP A 354 6.25 -24.83 -34.70
C ASP A 354 7.47 -24.50 -33.83
N LEU A 355 7.29 -23.72 -32.75
CA LEU A 355 8.35 -23.43 -31.80
C LEU A 355 8.69 -24.68 -30.96
N ASN A 356 9.98 -24.97 -30.84
CA ASN A 356 10.46 -26.00 -29.94
C ASN A 356 10.13 -25.64 -28.48
N LEU A 357 9.80 -26.65 -27.67
CA LEU A 357 9.49 -26.48 -26.24
C LEU A 357 10.51 -25.61 -25.48
N LYS A 358 11.80 -25.76 -25.80
CA LYS A 358 12.88 -24.96 -25.20
C LYS A 358 12.73 -23.46 -25.53
N ASP A 359 12.43 -23.13 -26.77
CA ASP A 359 12.26 -21.74 -27.20
C ASP A 359 10.96 -21.16 -26.61
N SER A 360 9.89 -21.95 -26.57
CA SER A 360 8.62 -21.56 -25.93
C SER A 360 8.77 -21.30 -24.43
N HIS A 361 9.44 -22.21 -23.71
CA HIS A 361 9.72 -22.06 -22.27
C HIS A 361 10.53 -20.80 -21.99
N ASP A 362 11.63 -20.59 -22.72
CA ASP A 362 12.50 -19.42 -22.51
C ASP A 362 11.74 -18.10 -22.79
N ILE A 363 10.81 -18.06 -23.76
CA ILE A 363 9.93 -16.91 -23.99
C ILE A 363 8.99 -16.69 -22.79
N GLY A 364 8.28 -17.74 -22.36
CA GLY A 364 7.34 -17.65 -21.24
C GLY A 364 8.01 -17.19 -19.95
N GLU A 365 9.19 -17.72 -19.68
CA GLU A 365 10.01 -17.32 -18.55
C GLU A 365 10.45 -15.86 -18.68
N ALA A 366 10.96 -15.43 -19.83
CA ALA A 366 11.38 -14.05 -20.01
C ALA A 366 10.20 -13.06 -19.91
N VAL A 367 8.98 -13.44 -20.32
CA VAL A 367 7.74 -12.69 -20.03
C VAL A 367 7.47 -12.62 -18.52
N GLN A 368 7.56 -13.76 -17.83
CA GLN A 368 7.32 -13.85 -16.39
C GLN A 368 8.23 -12.88 -15.63
N TYR A 369 9.53 -12.92 -15.89
CA TYR A 369 10.49 -12.03 -15.23
C TYR A 369 10.26 -10.56 -15.60
N ALA A 370 9.94 -10.26 -16.86
CA ALA A 370 9.65 -8.88 -17.26
C ALA A 370 8.42 -8.32 -16.53
N ILE A 371 7.39 -9.14 -16.31
CA ILE A 371 6.20 -8.78 -15.53
C ILE A 371 6.56 -8.65 -14.04
N GLU A 372 7.28 -9.61 -13.46
CA GLU A 372 7.73 -9.58 -12.05
C GLU A 372 8.69 -8.41 -11.75
N THR A 373 9.30 -7.81 -12.77
CA THR A 373 10.11 -6.59 -12.63
C THR A 373 9.26 -5.36 -12.27
N LEU A 374 7.94 -5.41 -12.48
CA LEU A 374 7.04 -4.32 -12.12
C LEU A 374 6.85 -4.26 -10.58
N PRO A 375 6.97 -3.06 -9.97
CA PRO A 375 7.05 -2.92 -8.50
C PRO A 375 5.80 -3.38 -7.74
N THR A 376 4.64 -3.41 -8.40
CA THR A 376 3.35 -3.80 -7.80
C THR A 376 3.08 -5.30 -7.88
N ILE A 377 3.90 -6.05 -8.62
CA ILE A 377 3.65 -7.45 -8.94
C ILE A 377 4.51 -8.30 -8.01
N GLU A 378 3.86 -9.18 -7.24
CA GLU A 378 4.56 -10.14 -6.37
C GLU A 378 5.00 -11.37 -7.16
N ARG A 379 4.14 -11.87 -8.06
CA ARG A 379 4.43 -13.05 -8.85
C ARG A 379 3.63 -13.08 -10.15
N CYS A 380 4.23 -13.65 -11.18
CA CYS A 380 3.56 -13.95 -12.44
C CYS A 380 3.56 -15.45 -12.73
N PHE A 381 2.45 -15.94 -13.26
CA PHE A 381 2.32 -17.28 -13.80
C PHE A 381 1.99 -17.15 -15.28
N VAL A 382 2.89 -17.64 -16.13
CA VAL A 382 2.71 -17.60 -17.58
C VAL A 382 2.37 -19.01 -18.06
N HIS A 383 1.17 -19.19 -18.58
CA HIS A 383 0.76 -20.40 -19.28
C HIS A 383 1.04 -20.23 -20.78
N LEU A 384 1.56 -21.29 -21.40
CA LEU A 384 1.90 -21.32 -22.81
C LEU A 384 0.91 -22.19 -23.57
N ASP A 385 0.08 -21.56 -24.38
CA ASP A 385 -0.87 -22.22 -25.25
C ASP A 385 -0.34 -22.29 -26.70
N TYR A 386 -0.81 -23.30 -27.43
CA TYR A 386 -0.64 -23.41 -28.89
C TYR A 386 -1.99 -23.33 -29.62
N ARG A 387 -3.08 -23.13 -28.88
CA ARG A 387 -4.46 -23.06 -29.39
C ARG A 387 -5.18 -21.85 -28.83
N ALA A 388 -6.07 -21.27 -29.63
CA ALA A 388 -6.82 -20.08 -29.25
C ALA A 388 -7.97 -20.34 -28.26
N GLY A 389 -8.27 -21.60 -27.94
CA GLY A 389 -9.36 -21.98 -27.03
C GLY A 389 -8.97 -23.17 -26.17
N ASN A 390 -9.07 -22.99 -24.86
CA ASN A 390 -8.91 -24.04 -23.86
C ASN A 390 -10.29 -24.48 -23.34
N TYR A 391 -10.38 -25.67 -22.75
CA TYR A 391 -11.61 -26.11 -22.10
C TYR A 391 -11.85 -25.28 -20.84
N ASP A 392 -13.03 -24.67 -20.72
CA ASP A 392 -13.48 -23.94 -19.54
C ASP A 392 -13.70 -24.91 -18.36
N GLY A 393 -12.62 -25.29 -17.67
CA GLY A 393 -12.70 -26.26 -16.56
C GLY A 393 -11.54 -26.21 -15.56
N HIS A 394 -10.47 -25.48 -15.86
CA HIS A 394 -9.38 -25.25 -14.91
C HIS A 394 -9.52 -23.84 -14.34
N ILE A 395 -10.11 -23.74 -13.14
CA ILE A 395 -10.09 -22.56 -12.27
C ILE A 395 -9.36 -22.96 -11.00
#